data_AF-A0A1H3TGB6-F1
#
_entry.id   AF-A0A1H3TGB6-F1
#
_cell.length_a   1.000
_cell.length_b   1.000
_cell.length_c   1.000
_cell.angle_alpha   90.00
_cell.angle_beta   90.00
_cell.angle_gamma   90.00
#
_symmetry.space_group_name_H-M   'P 1'
#
loop_
_entity.id
_entity.type
_entity.pdbx_description
1 polymer ?
#
loop_
_entity_poly.entity_id
_entity_poly.type
_entity_poly.pdbx_seq_one_letter_code
_entity_poly.pdbx_strand_id
1 'polypeptide(L)' 'MSARTAKTIFASERELRERVVADAAHSSAMEGLTASPEYRADAAAFVAGEYDADELVTRTRVRYGLG' A
#
# COMPACT_ATOMS: atom_id res chain seq x y z
N MET A 1 6.11 -7.99 -19.54
CA MET A 1 6.25 -8.78 -18.29
C MET A 1 7.63 -8.51 -17.72
N SER A 2 7.81 -7.41 -16.99
CA SER A 2 9.11 -7.01 -16.44
C SER A 2 9.27 -7.56 -15.03
N ALA A 3 10.48 -8.04 -14.72
CA ALA A 3 10.81 -8.89 -13.59
C ALA A 3 10.40 -8.29 -12.23
N ARG A 4 9.61 -9.06 -11.48
CA ARG A 4 9.24 -8.79 -10.08
C ARG A 4 10.45 -9.10 -9.19
N THR A 5 11.40 -8.17 -9.13
CA THR A 5 12.45 -8.24 -8.10
C THR A 5 11.83 -7.75 -6.81
N ALA A 6 11.47 -8.68 -5.91
CA ALA A 6 11.27 -8.35 -4.51
C ALA A 6 12.58 -7.70 -4.02
N LYS A 7 12.61 -6.36 -3.99
CA LYS A 7 13.71 -5.63 -3.39
C LYS A 7 13.48 -5.68 -1.90
N THR A 8 14.34 -6.41 -1.19
CA THR A 8 14.44 -6.26 0.27
C THR A 8 14.62 -4.77 0.57
N ILE A 9 13.61 -4.16 1.15
CA ILE A 9 13.65 -2.75 1.55
C ILE A 9 14.45 -2.62 2.84
N PHE A 10 15.07 -1.45 3.06
CA PHE A 10 15.72 -1.16 4.32
C PHE A 10 14.69 -1.04 5.45
N ALA A 11 15.12 -1.30 6.69
CA ALA A 11 14.25 -1.15 7.86
C ALA A 11 13.66 0.26 7.97
N SER A 12 14.44 1.29 7.65
CA SER A 12 13.99 2.69 7.62
C SER A 12 12.88 2.95 6.59
N GLU A 13 12.96 2.30 5.42
CA GLU A 13 11.92 2.36 4.39
C GLU A 13 10.65 1.66 4.88
N ARG A 14 10.78 0.48 5.49
CA ARG A 14 9.65 -0.24 6.10
C ARG A 14 8.93 0.61 7.15
N GLU A 15 9.68 1.23 8.06
CA GLU A 15 9.13 2.14 9.08
C GLU A 15 8.43 3.36 8.46
N LEU A 16 9.01 3.93 7.39
CA LEU A 16 8.36 5.03 6.67
C LEU A 16 7.02 4.59 6.08
N ARG A 17 6.97 3.42 5.42
CA ARG A 17 5.74 2.88 4.85
C ARG A 17 4.70 2.57 5.91
N GLU A 18 5.11 2.01 7.05
CA GLU A 18 4.23 1.76 8.19
C GLU A 18 3.58 3.06 8.68
N ARG A 19 4.37 4.12 8.85
CA ARG A 19 3.86 5.45 9.23
C ARG A 19 2.88 6.00 8.21
N VAL A 20 3.22 5.98 6.92
CA VAL A 20 2.34 6.48 5.85
C VAL A 20 1.00 5.73 5.81
N VAL A 21 1.00 4.41 5.95
CA VAL A 21 -0.23 3.60 5.98
C VAL A 21 -1.06 3.90 7.23
N ALA A 22 -0.41 4.06 8.40
CA ALA A 22 -1.09 4.40 9.64
C ALA A 22 -1.72 5.80 9.58
N ASP A 23 -1.00 6.79 9.05
CA ASP A 23 -1.49 8.16 8.88
C ASP A 23 -2.68 8.20 7.92
N ALA A 24 -2.59 7.51 6.77
CA ALA A 24 -3.70 7.42 5.81
C ALA A 24 -4.95 6.74 6.43
N ALA A 25 -4.76 5.68 7.22
CA ALA A 25 -5.84 5.03 7.93
C ALA A 25 -6.47 5.95 8.99
N HIS A 26 -5.65 6.72 9.72
CA HIS A 26 -6.11 7.70 10.69
C HIS A 26 -6.90 8.83 10.02
N SER A 27 -6.39 9.43 8.95
CA SER A 27 -7.09 10.45 8.16
C SER A 27 -8.44 9.94 7.65
N SER A 28 -8.49 8.72 7.11
CA SER A 28 -9.75 8.11 6.67
C SER A 28 -10.73 7.93 7.84
N ALA A 29 -10.24 7.49 9.00
CA ALA A 29 -11.09 7.30 10.18
C ALA A 29 -11.66 8.63 10.71
N MET A 30 -10.91 9.73 10.62
CA MET A 30 -11.41 11.07 10.96
C MET A 30 -12.58 11.52 10.08
N GLU A 31 -12.69 10.96 8.87
CA GLU A 31 -13.80 11.18 7.94
C GLU A 31 -14.92 10.14 8.08
N GLY A 32 -14.84 9.25 9.08
CA GLY A 32 -15.79 8.14 9.25
C GLY A 32 -15.65 7.03 8.20
N LEU A 33 -14.53 7.00 7.47
CA LEU A 33 -14.24 6.03 6.43
C LEU A 33 -13.37 4.90 6.96
N THR A 34 -13.43 3.75 6.30
CA THR A 34 -12.61 2.59 6.64
C THR A 34 -12.22 1.85 5.36
N ALA A 35 -10.93 1.59 5.21
CA ALA A 35 -10.42 0.88 4.04
C ALA A 35 -10.88 -0.59 4.04
N SER A 36 -11.14 -1.11 2.84
CA SER A 36 -11.58 -2.49 2.64
C SER A 36 -10.49 -3.50 3.04
N PRO A 37 -10.86 -4.77 3.36
CA PRO A 37 -9.89 -5.82 3.66
C PRO A 37 -8.86 -6.03 2.55
N GLU A 38 -9.28 -5.91 1.29
CA GLU A 38 -8.42 -6.08 0.11
C GLU A 38 -7.38 -4.96 0.02
N TYR A 39 -7.78 -3.70 0.26
CA TYR A 39 -6.82 -2.60 0.32
C TYR A 39 -5.82 -2.77 1.47
N ARG A 40 -6.28 -3.24 2.65
CA ARG A 40 -5.38 -3.46 3.80
C ARG A 40 -4.34 -4.54 3.51
N ALA A 41 -4.73 -5.61 2.81
CA ALA A 41 -3.80 -6.64 2.36
C ALA A 41 -2.75 -6.07 1.40
N ASP A 42 -3.18 -5.22 0.45
CA ASP A 42 -2.26 -4.55 -0.46
C ASP A 42 -1.33 -3.55 0.27
N ALA A 43 -1.85 -2.80 1.24
CA ALA A 43 -1.04 -1.89 2.04
C ALA A 43 0.00 -2.64 2.88
N ALA A 44 -0.34 -3.82 3.41
CA ALA A 44 0.59 -4.69 4.13
C ALA A 44 1.71 -5.23 3.23
N ALA A 45 1.38 -5.65 1.99
CA ALA A 45 2.38 -6.10 1.02
C ALA A 45 3.30 -4.95 0.57
N PHE A 46 2.76 -3.74 0.41
CA PHE A 46 3.57 -2.53 0.19
C PHE A 46 4.53 -2.27 1.37
N VAL A 47 4.04 -2.32 2.61
CA VAL A 47 4.88 -2.18 3.81
C VAL A 47 5.96 -3.25 3.89
N ALA A 48 5.64 -4.50 3.52
CA ALA A 48 6.59 -5.60 3.50
C ALA A 48 7.66 -5.48 2.39
N GLY A 49 7.49 -4.54 1.46
CA GLY A 49 8.41 -4.34 0.33
C GLY A 49 8.20 -5.34 -0.81
N GLU A 50 7.04 -6.00 -0.88
CA GLU A 50 6.71 -6.90 -1.99
C GLU A 50 6.57 -6.15 -3.32
N TYR A 51 6.19 -4.87 -3.23
CA TYR A 51 6.14 -3.92 -4.34
C TYR A 51 6.21 -2.47 -3.86
N ASP A 52 6.27 -1.51 -4.79
CA ASP A 52 6.38 -0.08 -4.53
C ASP A 52 5.01 0.64 -4.55
N ALA A 53 5.03 1.96 -4.39
CA ALA A 53 3.81 2.76 -4.34
C ALA A 53 3.05 2.74 -5.68
N ASP A 54 3.75 2.64 -6.81
CA ASP A 54 3.14 2.62 -8.15
C ASP A 54 2.29 1.36 -8.35
N GLU A 55 2.77 0.21 -7.87
CA GLU A 55 2.00 -1.03 -7.88
C GLU A 55 0.79 -0.96 -6.91
N LEU A 56 0.92 -0.32 -5.73
CA LEU A 56 -0.20 -0.12 -4.81
C LEU A 56 -1.32 0.71 -5.46
N VAL A 57 -0.95 1.79 -6.17
CA VAL A 57 -1.89 2.63 -6.93
C VAL A 57 -2.51 1.83 -8.07
N THR A 58 -1.71 1.10 -8.84
CA THR A 58 -2.18 0.29 -9.97
C THR A 58 -3.22 -0.74 -9.52
N ARG A 59 -2.95 -1.48 -8.44
CA ARG A 59 -3.89 -2.45 -7.87
C ARG A 59 -5.19 -1.80 -7.42
N THR A 60 -5.09 -0.66 -6.74
CA THR A 60 -6.26 0.11 -6.29
C THR A 60 -7.10 0.57 -7.49
N ARG A 61 -6.46 1.11 -8.53
CA ARG A 61 -7.12 1.55 -9.76
C ARG A 61 -7.83 0.40 -10.48
N VAL A 62 -7.14 -0.73 -10.68
CA VAL A 62 -7.73 -1.94 -11.29
C VAL A 62 -8.94 -2.41 -10.50
N ARG A 63 -8.88 -2.42 -9.16
CA ARG A 63 -10.01 -2.80 -8.29
C ARG A 63 -11.26 -1.95 -8.56
N TYR A 64 -11.08 -0.67 -8.86
CA TYR A 64 -12.18 0.26 -9.14
C TYR A 64 -12.45 0.46 -10.64
N GLY A 65 -11.83 -0.33 -11.53
CA GLY A 65 -12.03 -0.24 -12.98
C GLY A 65 -11.42 1.02 -13.62
N LEU A 66 -10.44 1.65 -12.96
CA LEU A 66 -9.80 2.89 -13.37
C LEU A 66 -8.53 2.62 -14.20
N GLY A 67 -8.68 1.97 -15.36
CA GLY A 67 -7.58 1.72 -16.31
C GLY A 67 -6.75 2.95 -16.67
#